data_AF-A0AB37KHY8-F1
#
_entry.id   AF-A0AB37KHY8-F1
#
_cell.length_a   1.000
_cell.length_b   1.000
_cell.length_c   1.000
_cell.angle_alpha   90.00
_cell.angle_beta   90.00
_cell.angle_gamma   90.00
#
_symmetry.space_group_name_H-M   'P 1'
#
loop_
_entity.id
_entity.type
_entity.pdbx_description
1 polymer ?
#
loop_
_entity_poly.entity_id
_entity_poly.type
_entity_poly.pdbx_seq_one_letter_code
_entity_poly.pdbx_strand_id
1 'polypeptide(L)'
;MKERIKGAFTKRKILHFLKMALFVVALSLILLSLLGTVAHATGLVDDTINEENLYSKYPLSNYQLDFYVDNSWSWLPWNWLDGIGKSVQYGLYCITNFVWTISLYLSNATGYVVQEAYKLDFINDMADSIGKSIQTLAGVTQNGFSSSGFYVGFLLLIILVVGLYVAYTGLIKRETSKALHAVINFVVVFVLSASFIAYAPDYIKKINEFSSDIST
;
A
#
# COMPACT_ATOMS: atom_id res chain seq x y z
N MET A 1 -22.96 -21.43 66.23
CA MET A 1 -24.12 -20.55 65.94
C MET A 1 -24.12 -20.22 64.44
N LYS A 2 -24.46 -21.23 63.62
CA LYS A 2 -24.30 -21.26 62.15
C LYS A 2 -25.57 -20.84 61.40
N GLU A 3 -26.52 -20.21 62.11
CA GLU A 3 -27.92 -20.06 61.71
C GLU A 3 -28.33 -18.60 61.45
N ARG A 4 -27.39 -17.63 61.42
CA ARG A 4 -27.69 -16.19 61.24
C ARG A 4 -27.32 -15.57 59.89
N ILE A 5 -26.85 -16.37 58.92
CA ILE A 5 -26.46 -15.86 57.56
C ILE A 5 -27.51 -16.20 56.48
N LYS A 6 -28.60 -16.90 56.81
CA LYS A 6 -29.62 -17.31 55.82
C LYS A 6 -30.75 -16.29 55.57
N GLY A 7 -30.72 -15.10 56.17
CA GLY A 7 -31.82 -14.12 56.09
C GLY A 7 -31.68 -12.98 55.09
N ALA A 8 -30.50 -12.75 54.48
CA ALA A 8 -30.21 -11.49 53.78
C ALA A 8 -30.32 -11.53 52.24
N PHE A 9 -30.73 -12.66 51.65
CA PHE A 9 -30.96 -12.76 50.22
C PHE A 9 -32.42 -13.08 49.92
N THR A 10 -33.25 -12.03 49.99
CA THR A 10 -34.62 -12.05 49.50
C THR A 10 -34.60 -12.54 48.04
N LYS A 11 -35.38 -13.57 47.68
CA LYS A 11 -35.45 -14.13 46.30
C LYS A 11 -35.55 -13.04 45.22
N ARG A 12 -36.20 -11.92 45.56
CA ARG A 12 -36.35 -10.72 44.72
C ARG A 12 -35.01 -10.07 44.32
N LYS A 13 -34.01 -9.99 45.21
CA LYS A 13 -32.68 -9.41 44.92
C LYS A 13 -31.85 -10.32 44.00
N ILE A 14 -31.90 -11.64 44.22
CA ILE A 14 -31.22 -12.62 43.34
C ILE A 14 -31.80 -12.55 41.92
N LEU A 15 -33.13 -12.52 41.81
CA LEU A 15 -33.82 -12.46 40.52
C LEU A 15 -33.55 -11.15 39.78
N HIS A 16 -33.37 -10.04 40.51
CA HIS A 16 -32.98 -8.75 39.92
C HIS A 16 -31.55 -8.76 39.40
N PHE A 17 -30.61 -9.34 40.17
CA PHE A 17 -29.22 -9.53 39.73
C PHE A 17 -29.13 -10.44 38.49
N LEU A 18 -29.90 -11.52 38.46
CA LEU A 18 -29.95 -12.44 37.32
C LEU A 18 -30.52 -11.76 36.06
N LYS A 19 -31.60 -10.97 36.20
CA LYS A 19 -32.14 -10.18 35.10
C LYS A 19 -31.17 -9.13 34.58
N MET A 20 -30.46 -8.45 35.50
CA MET A 20 -29.46 -7.45 35.13
C MET A 20 -28.26 -8.08 34.43
N ALA A 21 -27.77 -9.22 34.91
CA ALA A 21 -26.69 -9.98 34.26
C ALA A 21 -27.10 -10.45 32.86
N LEU A 22 -28.32 -10.99 32.72
CA LEU A 22 -28.84 -11.44 31.43
C LEU A 22 -29.04 -10.27 30.46
N PHE A 23 -29.46 -9.11 30.96
CA PHE A 23 -29.55 -7.88 30.16
C PHE A 23 -28.17 -7.41 29.69
N VAL A 24 -27.17 -7.41 30.57
CA VAL A 24 -25.79 -7.04 30.21
C VAL A 24 -25.21 -7.98 29.16
N VAL A 25 -25.45 -9.29 29.28
CA VAL A 25 -24.99 -10.28 28.28
C VAL A 25 -25.73 -10.12 26.94
N ALA A 26 -27.04 -9.89 26.97
CA ALA A 26 -27.79 -9.64 25.74
C ALA A 26 -27.35 -8.35 25.06
N LEU A 27 -27.14 -7.28 25.83
CA LEU A 27 -26.67 -5.99 25.34
C LEU A 27 -25.27 -6.09 24.75
N SER A 28 -24.35 -6.83 25.40
CA SER A 28 -23.00 -7.04 24.87
C SER A 28 -23.01 -7.87 23.58
N LEU A 29 -23.86 -8.89 23.47
CA LEU A 29 -24.03 -9.66 22.23
C LEU A 29 -24.58 -8.80 21.08
N ILE A 30 -25.54 -7.91 21.36
CA ILE A 30 -26.09 -6.98 20.36
C ILE A 30 -25.05 -5.93 19.94
N LEU A 31 -24.26 -5.41 20.89
CA LEU A 31 -23.15 -4.52 20.59
C LEU A 31 -22.08 -5.22 19.73
N LEU A 32 -21.72 -6.46 20.07
CA LEU A 32 -20.82 -7.27 19.27
C LEU A 32 -21.37 -7.59 17.88
N SER A 33 -22.68 -7.75 17.71
CA SER A 33 -23.27 -7.99 16.39
C SER A 33 -23.38 -6.72 15.53
N LEU A 34 -23.47 -5.55 16.15
CA LEU A 34 -23.54 -4.26 15.44
C LEU A 34 -22.16 -3.66 15.14
N LEU A 35 -21.17 -3.90 15.99
CA LEU A 35 -19.80 -3.36 15.86
C LEU A 35 -18.77 -4.42 15.44
N GLY A 36 -19.13 -5.70 15.47
CA GLY A 36 -18.27 -6.77 15.02
C GLY A 36 -18.10 -6.72 13.51
N THR A 37 -16.90 -6.39 13.06
CA THR A 37 -16.48 -6.65 11.68
C THR A 37 -16.65 -8.14 11.41
N VAL A 38 -17.59 -8.51 10.54
CA VAL A 38 -17.72 -9.88 10.05
C VAL A 38 -16.43 -10.18 9.33
N ALA A 39 -15.58 -11.02 9.93
CA ALA A 39 -14.43 -11.58 9.24
C ALA A 39 -14.98 -12.48 8.14
N HIS A 40 -15.17 -11.92 6.95
CA HIS A 40 -15.29 -12.73 5.76
C HIS A 40 -13.98 -13.50 5.64
N ALA A 41 -14.06 -14.82 5.51
CA ALA A 41 -12.91 -15.62 5.13
C ALA A 41 -12.44 -15.07 3.78
N THR A 42 -11.43 -14.21 3.80
CA THR A 42 -10.76 -13.79 2.57
C THR A 42 -10.28 -15.08 1.93
N GLY A 43 -10.70 -15.32 0.68
CA GLY A 43 -10.17 -16.42 -0.10
C GLY A 43 -8.65 -16.32 -0.12
N LEU A 44 -7.97 -17.45 -0.32
CA LEU A 44 -6.52 -17.49 -0.54
C LEU A 44 -6.07 -16.61 -1.73
N VAL A 45 -7.02 -16.20 -2.57
CA VAL A 45 -6.85 -15.29 -3.69
C VAL A 45 -7.89 -14.19 -3.59
N ASP A 46 -7.44 -12.97 -3.91
CA ASP A 46 -8.29 -11.79 -3.98
C ASP A 46 -9.19 -11.88 -5.21
N ASP A 47 -10.50 -12.02 -4.98
CA ASP A 47 -11.53 -12.03 -6.02
C ASP A 47 -11.97 -10.61 -6.43
N THR A 48 -11.28 -9.57 -5.94
CA THR A 48 -11.57 -8.18 -6.30
C THR A 48 -11.29 -7.97 -7.80
N ILE A 49 -12.36 -7.76 -8.55
CA ILE A 49 -12.35 -7.42 -9.98
C ILE A 49 -11.66 -6.06 -10.12
N ASN A 50 -10.44 -6.04 -10.66
CA ASN A 50 -9.76 -4.81 -11.01
C ASN A 50 -10.00 -4.50 -12.50
N GLU A 51 -10.74 -3.43 -12.79
CA GLU A 51 -11.06 -2.99 -14.16
C GLU A 51 -9.82 -2.57 -14.97
N GLU A 52 -8.70 -2.28 -14.30
CA GLU A 52 -7.40 -2.00 -14.94
C GLU A 52 -6.74 -3.28 -15.50
N ASN A 53 -7.13 -4.45 -15.00
CA ASN A 53 -6.52 -5.73 -15.31
C ASN A 53 -7.39 -6.53 -16.28
N LEU A 54 -6.97 -6.64 -17.54
CA LEU A 54 -7.68 -7.40 -18.59
C LEU A 54 -8.01 -8.86 -18.19
N TYR A 55 -7.19 -9.47 -17.32
CA TYR A 55 -7.38 -10.85 -16.83
C TYR A 55 -8.34 -10.97 -15.63
N SER A 56 -8.77 -9.86 -15.03
CA SER A 56 -9.65 -9.79 -13.85
C SER A 56 -11.10 -9.43 -14.24
N LYS A 57 -11.49 -9.58 -15.52
CA LYS A 57 -12.81 -9.15 -16.02
C LYS A 57 -13.98 -9.96 -15.46
N TYR A 58 -13.73 -11.18 -14.98
CA TYR A 58 -14.72 -12.08 -14.40
C TYR A 58 -14.14 -12.78 -13.17
N PRO A 59 -14.98 -13.10 -12.16
CA PRO A 59 -14.55 -13.83 -10.98
C PRO A 59 -14.03 -15.22 -11.37
N LEU A 60 -13.12 -15.76 -10.56
CA LEU A 60 -12.45 -17.03 -10.83
C LEU A 60 -13.42 -18.20 -11.00
N SER A 61 -14.57 -18.14 -10.33
CA SER A 61 -15.66 -19.12 -10.41
C SER A 61 -16.27 -19.25 -11.81
N ASN A 62 -16.12 -18.28 -12.70
CA ASN A 62 -16.66 -18.33 -14.05
C ASN A 62 -15.79 -19.13 -15.03
N TYR A 63 -14.57 -19.51 -14.65
CA TYR A 63 -13.64 -20.25 -15.51
C TYR A 63 -13.68 -21.75 -15.18
N GLN A 64 -14.84 -22.34 -14.92
CA GLN A 64 -14.95 -23.78 -14.70
C GLN A 64 -14.95 -24.55 -16.03
N LEU A 65 -14.45 -25.78 -16.01
CA LEU A 65 -14.56 -26.67 -17.18
C LEU A 65 -15.96 -27.29 -17.21
N ASP A 66 -16.67 -27.08 -18.31
CA ASP A 66 -17.96 -27.73 -18.56
C ASP A 66 -17.73 -29.12 -19.16
N PHE A 67 -18.16 -30.15 -18.43
CA PHE A 67 -18.03 -31.54 -18.85
C PHE A 67 -19.41 -32.16 -19.01
N TYR A 68 -19.68 -32.68 -20.19
CA TYR A 68 -20.93 -33.39 -20.48
C TYR A 68 -20.67 -34.88 -20.70
N VAL A 69 -21.36 -35.72 -19.92
CA VAL A 69 -21.49 -37.15 -20.21
C VAL A 69 -22.95 -37.44 -20.45
N ASP A 70 -23.27 -37.90 -21.67
CA ASP A 70 -24.64 -38.29 -22.00
C ASP A 70 -25.09 -39.48 -21.15
N ASN A 71 -26.05 -39.25 -20.26
CA ASN A 71 -26.63 -40.28 -19.40
C ASN A 71 -28.02 -40.75 -19.87
N SER A 72 -28.45 -40.30 -21.04
CA SER A 72 -29.69 -40.77 -21.65
C SER A 72 -29.61 -42.29 -21.80
N TRP A 73 -30.64 -43.00 -21.35
CA TRP A 73 -30.75 -44.47 -21.49
C TRP A 73 -29.75 -45.32 -20.68
N SER A 74 -28.96 -44.72 -19.77
CA SER A 74 -28.02 -45.46 -18.90
C SER A 74 -28.71 -46.43 -17.91
N TRP A 75 -30.02 -46.30 -17.69
CA TRP A 75 -30.81 -47.19 -16.82
C TRP A 75 -31.15 -48.55 -17.48
N LEU A 76 -30.98 -48.68 -18.80
CA LEU A 76 -31.30 -49.91 -19.53
C LEU A 76 -30.28 -51.02 -19.21
N PRO A 77 -30.72 -52.25 -18.90
CA PRO A 77 -29.83 -53.36 -18.47
C PRO A 77 -28.68 -53.70 -19.41
N TRP A 78 -28.86 -53.51 -20.72
CA TRP A 78 -27.83 -53.79 -21.73
C TRP A 78 -26.77 -52.67 -21.86
N ASN A 79 -27.00 -51.50 -21.25
CA ASN A 79 -26.08 -50.36 -21.24
C ASN A 79 -25.26 -50.26 -19.94
N TRP A 80 -25.42 -51.22 -19.02
CA TRP A 80 -24.73 -51.15 -17.71
C TRP A 80 -23.21 -51.31 -17.82
N LEU A 81 -22.72 -52.05 -18.82
CA LEU A 81 -21.28 -52.12 -19.15
C LEU A 81 -20.73 -50.76 -19.61
N ASP A 82 -21.49 -50.03 -20.45
CA ASP A 82 -21.16 -48.66 -20.86
C ASP A 82 -21.27 -47.66 -19.68
N GLY A 83 -22.11 -47.95 -18.69
CA GLY A 83 -22.23 -47.17 -17.45
C GLY A 83 -20.96 -47.16 -16.57
N ILE A 84 -20.15 -48.22 -16.62
CA ILE A 84 -18.84 -48.27 -15.94
C ILE A 84 -17.87 -47.30 -16.60
N GLY A 85 -17.82 -47.27 -17.95
CA GLY A 85 -17.00 -46.33 -18.71
C GLY A 85 -17.36 -44.86 -18.44
N LYS A 86 -18.67 -44.55 -18.38
CA LYS A 86 -19.17 -43.21 -18.02
C LYS A 86 -18.77 -42.78 -16.61
N SER A 87 -18.81 -43.70 -15.63
CA SER A 87 -18.40 -43.42 -14.25
C SER A 87 -16.90 -43.14 -14.14
N VAL A 88 -16.07 -43.87 -14.88
CA VAL A 88 -14.63 -43.61 -14.99
C VAL A 88 -14.36 -42.27 -15.69
N GLN A 89 -15.12 -41.94 -16.72
CA GLN A 89 -15.05 -40.66 -17.43
C GLN A 89 -15.43 -39.48 -16.52
N TYR A 90 -16.47 -39.60 -15.70
CA TYR A 90 -16.78 -38.63 -14.64
C TYR A 90 -15.63 -38.47 -13.65
N GLY A 91 -15.02 -39.58 -13.20
CA GLY A 91 -13.85 -39.53 -12.31
C GLY A 91 -12.68 -38.79 -12.95
N LEU A 92 -12.41 -39.03 -14.23
CA LEU A 92 -11.37 -38.35 -14.98
C LEU A 92 -11.67 -36.86 -15.13
N TYR A 93 -12.92 -36.49 -15.41
CA TYR A 93 -13.37 -35.10 -15.48
C TYR A 93 -13.21 -34.35 -14.16
N CYS A 94 -13.46 -35.00 -13.03
CA CYS A 94 -13.18 -34.41 -11.71
C CYS A 94 -11.68 -34.12 -11.53
N ILE A 95 -10.80 -35.03 -11.96
CA ILE A 95 -9.35 -34.83 -11.89
C ILE A 95 -8.91 -33.70 -12.82
N THR A 96 -9.43 -33.67 -14.05
CA THR A 96 -9.13 -32.58 -15.00
C THR A 96 -9.61 -31.23 -14.48
N ASN A 97 -10.82 -31.16 -13.90
CA ASN A 97 -11.34 -29.93 -13.28
C ASN A 97 -10.47 -29.47 -12.10
N PHE A 98 -9.97 -30.41 -11.30
CA PHE A 98 -9.09 -30.11 -10.18
C PHE A 98 -7.75 -29.53 -10.64
N VAL A 99 -7.10 -30.16 -11.63
CA VAL A 99 -5.85 -29.66 -12.23
C VAL A 99 -6.06 -28.28 -12.86
N TRP A 100 -7.18 -28.09 -13.56
CA TRP A 100 -7.56 -26.81 -14.15
C TRP A 100 -7.72 -25.71 -13.08
N THR A 101 -8.42 -26.02 -11.99
CA THR A 101 -8.61 -25.09 -10.86
C THR A 101 -7.27 -24.66 -10.28
N ILE A 102 -6.33 -25.59 -10.06
CA ILE A 102 -4.98 -25.26 -9.58
C ILE A 102 -4.24 -24.37 -10.59
N SER A 103 -4.31 -24.70 -11.89
CA SER A 103 -3.69 -23.90 -12.95
C SER A 103 -4.20 -22.47 -12.96
N LEU A 104 -5.50 -22.30 -12.76
CA LEU A 104 -6.16 -20.99 -12.74
C LEU A 104 -5.69 -20.15 -11.54
N TYR A 105 -5.61 -20.74 -10.35
CA TYR A 105 -5.06 -20.08 -9.16
C TYR A 105 -3.58 -19.72 -9.32
N LEU A 106 -2.76 -20.63 -9.87
CA LEU A 106 -1.34 -20.38 -10.11
C LEU A 106 -1.14 -19.26 -11.14
N SER A 107 -1.94 -19.26 -12.21
CA SER A 107 -1.88 -18.21 -13.23
C SER A 107 -2.31 -16.85 -12.69
N ASN A 108 -3.30 -16.79 -11.80
CA ASN A 108 -3.70 -15.55 -11.14
C ASN A 108 -2.58 -15.02 -10.21
N ALA A 109 -1.99 -15.89 -9.38
CA ALA A 109 -0.87 -15.52 -8.52
C ALA A 109 0.36 -15.07 -9.32
N THR A 110 0.65 -15.74 -10.44
CA THR A 110 1.71 -15.33 -11.37
C THR A 110 1.41 -13.95 -11.96
N GLY A 111 0.16 -13.71 -12.37
CA GLY A 111 -0.29 -12.41 -12.86
C GLY A 111 -0.08 -11.30 -11.82
N TYR A 112 -0.44 -11.55 -10.56
CA TYR A 112 -0.19 -10.62 -9.46
C TYR A 112 1.30 -10.32 -9.28
N VAL A 113 2.16 -11.35 -9.21
CA VAL A 113 3.61 -11.16 -9.03
C VAL A 113 4.23 -10.40 -10.20
N VAL A 114 3.82 -10.73 -11.42
CA VAL A 114 4.28 -10.03 -12.64
C VAL A 114 3.82 -8.58 -12.60
N GLN A 115 2.59 -8.29 -12.17
CA GLN A 115 2.12 -6.92 -12.04
C GLN A 115 2.84 -6.13 -10.96
N GLU A 116 3.12 -6.72 -9.80
CA GLU A 116 3.95 -6.07 -8.78
C GLU A 116 5.38 -5.83 -9.29
N ALA A 117 5.92 -6.74 -10.11
CA ALA A 117 7.22 -6.55 -10.75
C ALA A 117 7.22 -5.46 -11.84
N TYR A 118 6.10 -5.23 -12.55
CA TYR A 118 5.95 -4.15 -13.54
C TYR A 118 5.48 -2.82 -12.94
N LYS A 119 4.73 -2.83 -11.82
CA LYS A 119 4.42 -1.65 -11.00
C LYS A 119 5.63 -1.11 -10.25
N LEU A 120 6.73 -1.86 -10.26
CA LEU A 120 8.05 -1.39 -9.87
C LEU A 120 8.53 -0.32 -10.87
N ASP A 121 7.92 0.85 -10.82
CA ASP A 121 8.54 2.11 -11.22
C ASP A 121 9.65 2.46 -10.19
N PHE A 122 10.47 1.45 -9.89
CA PHE A 122 11.50 1.44 -8.86
C PHE A 122 12.44 2.61 -9.06
N ILE A 123 12.68 2.99 -10.31
CA ILE A 123 13.52 4.13 -10.63
C ILE A 123 12.85 5.44 -10.18
N ASN A 124 11.55 5.62 -10.42
CA ASN A 124 10.85 6.83 -9.97
C ASN A 124 10.68 6.88 -8.44
N ASP A 125 10.41 5.74 -7.80
CA ASP A 125 10.36 5.65 -6.33
C ASP A 125 11.75 5.90 -5.69
N MET A 126 12.80 5.37 -6.30
CA MET A 126 14.18 5.63 -5.89
C MET A 126 14.55 7.10 -6.11
N ALA A 127 14.16 7.69 -7.24
CA ALA A 127 14.36 9.11 -7.53
C ALA A 127 13.67 10.00 -6.50
N ASP A 128 12.44 9.66 -6.10
CA ASP A 128 11.71 10.38 -5.05
C ASP A 128 12.38 10.25 -3.68
N SER A 129 12.82 9.04 -3.33
CA SER A 129 13.49 8.79 -2.05
C SER A 129 14.83 9.52 -1.96
N ILE A 130 15.62 9.51 -3.04
CA ILE A 130 16.88 10.27 -3.14
C ILE A 130 16.60 11.76 -3.07
N GLY A 131 15.63 12.26 -3.85
CA GLY A 131 15.26 13.67 -3.86
C GLY A 131 14.78 14.16 -2.48
N LYS A 132 13.95 13.39 -1.79
CA LYS A 132 13.51 13.69 -0.41
C LYS A 132 14.67 13.63 0.59
N SER A 133 15.62 12.71 0.42
CA SER A 133 16.82 12.64 1.25
C SER A 133 17.69 13.89 1.07
N ILE A 134 17.87 14.36 -0.16
CA ILE A 134 18.56 15.63 -0.46
C ILE A 134 17.84 16.80 0.20
N GLN A 135 16.52 16.90 0.05
CA GLN A 135 15.70 17.96 0.67
C GLN A 135 15.82 17.93 2.20
N THR A 136 15.79 16.76 2.82
CA THR A 136 15.84 16.58 4.28
C THR A 136 17.23 16.92 4.83
N LEU A 137 18.30 16.46 4.18
CA LEU A 137 19.67 16.75 4.60
C LEU A 137 20.00 18.24 4.46
N ALA A 138 19.58 18.86 3.35
CA ALA A 138 19.78 20.28 3.13
C ALA A 138 18.83 21.15 3.99
N GLY A 139 17.63 20.66 4.32
CA GLY A 139 16.58 21.44 4.97
C GLY A 139 15.90 22.44 4.03
N VAL A 140 15.82 22.13 2.74
CA VAL A 140 15.15 22.96 1.73
C VAL A 140 14.12 22.09 1.03
N THR A 141 12.87 22.53 1.03
CA THR A 141 11.73 21.84 0.40
C THR A 141 11.05 22.78 -0.59
N GLN A 142 10.14 22.25 -1.42
CA GLN A 142 9.30 23.08 -2.30
C GLN A 142 8.47 24.13 -1.52
N ASN A 143 8.11 23.82 -0.26
CA ASN A 143 7.35 24.71 0.60
C ASN A 143 8.22 25.73 1.37
N GLY A 144 9.53 25.71 1.16
CA GLY A 144 10.49 26.63 1.77
C GLY A 144 11.55 25.95 2.65
N PHE A 145 12.15 26.75 3.52
CA PHE A 145 13.25 26.33 4.41
C PHE A 145 12.72 25.65 5.68
N SER A 146 13.29 24.50 6.02
CA SER A 146 13.02 23.78 7.26
C SER A 146 13.89 24.32 8.41
N SER A 147 13.41 24.28 9.66
CA SER A 147 14.20 24.70 10.83
C SER A 147 15.38 23.78 11.16
N SER A 148 15.43 22.58 10.56
CA SER A 148 16.53 21.63 10.68
C SER A 148 17.08 21.31 9.29
N GLY A 149 18.36 21.58 9.07
CA GLY A 149 19.07 21.20 7.86
C GLY A 149 20.41 21.91 7.68
N PHE A 150 21.28 21.30 6.89
CA PHE A 150 22.63 21.81 6.64
C PHE A 150 22.62 23.21 6.03
N TYR A 151 21.74 23.45 5.05
CA TYR A 151 21.70 24.69 4.28
C TYR A 151 21.31 25.88 5.16
N VAL A 152 20.28 25.74 6.01
CA VAL A 152 19.85 26.80 6.95
C VAL A 152 20.87 27.00 8.08
N GLY A 153 21.48 25.91 8.58
CA GLY A 153 22.49 26.00 9.63
C GLY A 153 23.78 26.71 9.19
N PHE A 154 24.26 26.44 7.97
CA PHE A 154 25.47 27.07 7.43
C PHE A 154 25.22 28.45 6.82
N LEU A 155 23.99 28.79 6.46
CA LEU A 155 23.63 30.07 5.83
C LEU A 155 24.11 31.27 6.65
N LEU A 156 23.97 31.23 7.98
CA LEU A 156 24.46 32.31 8.85
C LEU A 156 25.98 32.47 8.74
N LEU A 157 26.73 31.38 8.75
CA LEU A 157 28.18 31.40 8.61
C LEU A 157 28.61 31.96 7.24
N ILE A 158 27.94 31.57 6.16
CA ILE A 158 28.26 32.06 4.82
C ILE A 158 27.95 33.55 4.71
N ILE A 159 26.79 34.00 5.20
CA ILE A 159 26.44 35.43 5.22
C ILE A 159 27.46 36.22 6.05
N LEU A 160 27.94 35.68 7.17
CA LEU A 160 28.96 36.33 7.99
C LEU A 160 30.28 36.50 7.23
N VAL A 161 30.77 35.45 6.57
CA VAL A 161 32.02 35.48 5.81
C VAL A 161 31.91 36.43 4.61
N VAL A 162 30.83 36.33 3.83
CA VAL A 162 30.57 37.21 2.69
C VAL A 162 30.37 38.65 3.16
N GLY A 163 29.65 38.85 4.26
CA GLY A 163 29.42 40.16 4.86
C GLY A 163 30.73 40.83 5.30
N LEU A 164 31.65 40.10 5.91
CA LEU A 164 32.96 40.61 6.30
C LEU A 164 33.80 40.97 5.07
N TYR A 165 33.78 40.15 4.02
CA TYR A 165 34.43 40.45 2.74
C TYR A 165 33.88 41.72 2.08
N VAL A 166 32.54 41.85 2.04
CA VAL A 166 31.85 43.02 1.48
C VAL A 166 32.13 44.28 2.31
N ALA A 167 32.15 44.17 3.64
CA ALA A 167 32.51 45.27 4.54
C ALA A 167 33.97 45.71 4.34
N TYR A 168 34.90 44.76 4.23
CA TYR A 168 36.32 45.06 3.97
C TYR A 168 36.52 45.74 2.61
N THR A 169 35.95 45.17 1.54
CA THR A 169 36.10 45.70 0.17
C THR A 169 35.37 47.02 -0.04
N GLY A 170 34.19 47.17 0.54
CA GLY A 170 33.36 48.36 0.44
C GLY A 170 33.80 49.52 1.34
N LEU A 171 34.09 49.26 2.62
CA LEU A 171 34.40 50.34 3.58
C LEU A 171 35.89 50.69 3.62
N ILE A 172 36.78 49.71 3.60
CA ILE A 172 38.23 49.94 3.73
C ILE A 172 38.86 50.20 2.37
N LYS A 173 38.65 49.31 1.40
CA LYS A 173 39.20 49.47 0.05
C LYS A 173 38.43 50.44 -0.85
N ARG A 174 37.21 50.85 -0.47
CA ARG A 174 36.31 51.71 -1.25
C ARG A 174 36.07 51.22 -2.69
N GLU A 175 36.14 49.90 -2.92
CA GLU A 175 35.91 49.27 -4.22
C GLU A 175 34.43 48.82 -4.31
N THR A 176 33.52 49.80 -4.41
CA THR A 176 32.06 49.55 -4.38
C THR A 176 31.60 48.57 -5.46
N SER A 177 32.18 48.64 -6.67
CA SER A 177 31.83 47.72 -7.77
C SER A 177 32.17 46.25 -7.45
N LYS A 178 33.29 45.97 -6.77
CA LYS A 178 33.68 44.60 -6.41
C LYS A 178 32.85 44.06 -5.25
N ALA A 179 32.56 44.91 -4.26
CA ALA A 179 31.65 44.58 -3.18
C ALA A 179 30.25 44.21 -3.71
N LEU A 180 29.74 45.03 -4.64
CA LEU A 180 28.43 44.82 -5.26
C LEU A 180 28.40 43.55 -6.12
N HIS A 181 29.46 43.29 -6.89
CA HIS A 181 29.60 42.04 -7.65
C HIS A 181 29.62 40.80 -6.74
N ALA A 182 30.30 40.86 -5.61
CA ALA A 182 30.35 39.75 -4.64
C ALA A 182 28.96 39.46 -4.04
N VAL A 183 28.19 40.50 -3.69
CA VAL A 183 26.81 40.34 -3.21
C VAL A 183 25.92 39.71 -4.29
N ILE A 184 25.99 40.20 -5.53
CA ILE A 184 25.18 39.66 -6.63
C ILE A 184 25.51 38.18 -6.87
N ASN A 185 26.80 37.84 -6.99
CA ASN A 185 27.21 36.44 -7.18
C ASN A 185 26.73 35.56 -6.04
N PHE A 186 26.84 36.04 -4.79
CA PHE A 186 26.33 35.30 -3.64
C PHE A 186 24.83 35.04 -3.75
N VAL A 187 24.02 36.06 -4.05
CA VAL A 187 22.56 35.92 -4.19
C VAL A 187 22.20 34.97 -5.33
N VAL A 188 22.86 35.09 -6.48
CA VAL A 188 22.59 34.24 -7.65
C VAL A 188 22.91 32.78 -7.34
N VAL A 189 24.10 32.50 -6.80
CA VAL A 189 24.51 31.13 -6.43
C VAL A 189 23.60 30.56 -5.35
N PHE A 190 23.21 31.38 -4.38
CA PHE A 190 22.31 30.98 -3.31
C PHE A 190 20.93 30.57 -3.84
N VAL A 191 20.29 31.43 -4.63
CA VAL A 191 18.94 31.15 -5.17
C VAL A 191 18.97 29.94 -6.11
N LEU A 192 19.97 29.84 -6.99
CA LEU A 192 20.11 28.70 -7.90
C LEU A 192 20.28 27.40 -7.12
N SER A 193 21.22 27.34 -6.17
CA SER A 193 21.45 26.11 -5.39
C SER A 193 20.24 25.71 -4.55
N ALA A 194 19.58 26.67 -3.88
CA ALA A 194 18.34 26.40 -3.15
C ALA A 194 17.24 25.85 -4.06
N SER A 195 17.13 26.37 -5.30
CA SER A 195 16.15 25.89 -6.28
C SER A 195 16.45 24.45 -6.74
N PHE A 196 17.71 24.12 -7.01
CA PHE A 196 18.10 22.75 -7.37
C PHE A 196 17.79 21.75 -6.26
N ILE A 197 18.02 22.13 -5.00
CA ILE A 197 17.73 21.28 -3.84
C ILE A 197 16.22 21.12 -3.65
N ALA A 198 15.46 22.21 -3.74
CA ALA A 198 14.01 22.20 -3.56
C ALA A 198 13.31 21.29 -4.59
N TYR A 199 13.76 21.30 -5.84
CA TYR A 199 13.19 20.51 -6.93
C TYR A 199 14.02 19.26 -7.27
N ALA A 200 14.86 18.77 -6.35
CA ALA A 200 15.71 17.61 -6.59
C ALA A 200 14.95 16.35 -7.04
N PRO A 201 13.78 15.96 -6.46
CA PRO A 201 13.02 14.81 -6.95
C PRO A 201 12.63 14.93 -8.44
N ASP A 202 12.12 16.10 -8.83
CA ASP A 202 11.64 16.35 -10.19
C ASP A 202 12.78 16.35 -11.21
N TYR A 203 13.94 16.90 -10.84
CA TYR A 203 15.12 16.87 -11.71
C TYR A 203 15.66 15.46 -11.92
N ILE A 204 15.70 14.63 -10.87
CA ILE A 204 16.18 13.24 -10.99
C ILE A 204 15.23 12.43 -11.87
N LYS A 205 13.91 12.62 -11.72
CA LYS A 205 12.90 11.97 -12.57
C LYS A 205 13.04 12.35 -14.04
N LYS A 206 13.20 13.63 -14.36
CA LYS A 206 13.40 14.07 -15.76
C LYS A 206 14.66 13.50 -16.40
N ILE A 207 15.74 13.30 -15.63
CA ILE A 207 16.95 12.65 -16.13
C ILE A 207 16.69 11.17 -16.43
N ASN A 208 15.90 10.50 -15.58
CA ASN A 208 15.50 9.12 -15.82
C ASN A 208 14.65 8.98 -17.09
N GLU A 209 13.65 9.84 -17.27
CA GLU A 209 12.82 9.88 -18.49
C GLU A 209 13.67 10.07 -19.75
N PHE A 210 14.61 11.02 -19.72
CA PHE A 210 15.56 11.22 -20.83
C PHE A 210 16.44 9.98 -21.10
N SER A 211 16.87 9.28 -20.05
CA SER A 211 17.63 8.03 -20.19
C SER A 211 16.78 6.93 -20.81
N SER A 212 15.49 6.85 -20.47
CA SER A 212 14.56 5.88 -21.04
C SER A 212 14.31 6.17 -22.53
N ASP A 213 14.14 7.44 -22.90
CA ASP A 213 13.87 7.87 -24.28
C ASP A 213 15.06 7.62 -25.21
N ILE A 214 16.30 7.77 -24.73
CA ILE A 214 17.51 7.45 -25.53
C ILE A 214 17.74 5.93 -25.65
N SER A 215 17.24 5.14 -24.70
CA SER A 215 17.45 3.69 -24.68
C SER A 215 16.50 2.91 -25.60
N THR A 216 15.56 3.59 -26.28
CA THR A 216 14.63 3.00 -27.25
C THR A 216 15.06 3.33 -28.68
#